data_AF-A0A2D4N6J7-F1
#
_entry.id   AF-A0A2D4N6J7-F1
#
_cell.length_a   1.000
_cell.length_b   1.000
_cell.length_c   1.000
_cell.angle_alpha   90.00
_cell.angle_beta   90.00
_cell.angle_gamma   90.00
#
_symmetry.space_group_name_H-M   'P 1'
#
loop_
_entity.id
_entity.type
_entity.pdbx_description
1 polymer ?
#
loop_
_entity_poly.entity_id
_entity_poly.type
_entity_poly.pdbx_seq_one_letter_code
_entity_poly.pdbx_strand_id
1 'polypeptide(L)'
;VSNGVQIYQFPTDEETVAEINATMSVHLPFAVVGSTEEVKIGNKMAKARQYPWGVVQVENENHCDFVKLREMLIRVNMEDLREQTHSRHYELYRRCKLEEMG
;
A
#
# COMPACT_ATOMS: atom_id res chain seq x y z
N VAL A 1 -7.23 -18.14 1.98
CA VAL A 1 -8.41 -17.34 1.57
C VAL A 1 -9.66 -18.16 1.87
N SER A 2 -10.19 -18.09 3.10
CA SER A 2 -11.35 -18.89 3.53
C SER A 2 -12.70 -18.27 3.13
N ASN A 3 -12.73 -16.96 2.87
CA ASN A 3 -13.96 -16.18 2.71
C ASN A 3 -14.13 -15.57 1.30
N GLY A 4 -13.29 -15.94 0.32
CA GLY A 4 -13.39 -15.42 -1.05
C GLY A 4 -13.14 -13.90 -1.20
N VAL A 5 -12.58 -13.23 -0.20
CA VAL A 5 -12.28 -11.80 -0.25
C VAL A 5 -11.14 -11.56 -1.24
N GLN A 6 -11.43 -10.78 -2.28
CA GLN A 6 -10.45 -10.39 -3.30
C GLN A 6 -9.73 -9.13 -2.84
N ILE A 7 -8.46 -9.28 -2.46
CA ILE A 7 -7.56 -8.16 -2.20
C ILE A 7 -6.73 -7.86 -3.45
N TYR A 8 -6.24 -6.64 -3.56
CA TYR A 8 -5.28 -6.27 -4.59
C TYR A 8 -4.04 -7.17 -4.51
N GLN A 9 -3.60 -7.66 -5.66
CA GLN A 9 -2.39 -8.47 -5.81
C GLN A 9 -1.44 -7.68 -6.70
N PHE A 10 -0.19 -7.55 -6.27
CA PHE A 10 0.79 -6.81 -7.02
C PHE A 10 1.15 -7.55 -8.32
N PRO A 11 1.27 -6.84 -9.45
CA PRO A 11 1.58 -7.48 -10.73
C PRO A 11 2.99 -8.09 -10.69
N THR A 12 3.12 -9.35 -11.08
CA THR A 12 4.42 -10.05 -11.18
C THR A 12 4.82 -10.33 -12.62
N ASP A 13 4.04 -9.84 -13.58
CA ASP A 13 4.21 -10.14 -15.00
C ASP A 13 5.37 -9.34 -15.64
N GLU A 14 5.74 -8.22 -15.03
CA GLU A 14 6.83 -7.36 -15.49
C GLU A 14 8.12 -7.69 -14.73
N GLU A 15 9.11 -8.24 -15.46
CA GLU A 15 10.35 -8.79 -14.89
C GLU A 15 11.16 -7.77 -14.06
N THR A 16 11.05 -6.48 -14.40
CA THR A 16 11.74 -5.37 -13.70
C THR A 16 11.24 -5.13 -12.28
N VAL A 17 9.98 -5.48 -12.00
CA VAL A 17 9.31 -5.23 -10.71
C VAL A 17 8.79 -6.51 -10.05
N ALA A 18 8.86 -7.64 -10.74
CA ALA A 18 8.36 -8.94 -10.26
C ALA A 18 8.99 -9.37 -8.93
N GLU A 19 10.31 -9.24 -8.76
CA GLU A 19 10.99 -9.62 -7.51
C GLU A 19 10.56 -8.73 -6.33
N ILE A 20 10.43 -7.42 -6.58
CA ILE A 20 9.98 -6.45 -5.58
C ILE A 20 8.54 -6.78 -5.19
N ASN A 21 7.65 -6.94 -6.18
CA ASN A 21 6.25 -7.21 -5.96
C ASN A 21 5.99 -8.56 -5.28
N ALA A 22 6.77 -9.59 -5.59
CA ALA A 22 6.72 -10.89 -4.91
C ALA A 22 7.12 -10.75 -3.43
N THR A 23 8.24 -10.07 -3.15
CA THR A 23 8.74 -9.87 -1.79
C THR A 23 7.74 -9.06 -0.96
N MET A 24 7.10 -8.07 -1.57
CA MET A 24 6.17 -7.17 -0.88
C MET A 24 4.78 -7.78 -0.70
N SER A 25 4.35 -8.69 -1.57
CA SER A 25 3.12 -9.47 -1.39
C SER A 25 3.13 -10.28 -0.09
N VAL A 26 4.31 -10.76 0.34
CA VAL A 26 4.49 -11.48 1.61
C VAL A 26 4.23 -10.57 2.83
N HIS A 27 4.36 -9.25 2.68
CA HIS A 27 4.17 -8.28 3.76
C HIS A 27 2.70 -7.86 3.94
N LEU A 28 1.77 -8.41 3.15
CA LEU A 28 0.35 -8.16 3.34
C LEU A 28 -0.20 -9.00 4.51
N PRO A 29 -0.94 -8.41 5.46
CA PRO A 29 -1.30 -6.99 5.56
C PRO A 29 -0.19 -6.12 6.19
N PHE A 30 0.04 -4.92 5.66
CA PHE A 30 1.07 -4.00 6.17
C PHE A 30 0.76 -3.51 7.59
N ALA A 31 1.74 -3.64 8.50
CA ALA A 31 1.64 -3.10 9.85
C ALA A 31 2.10 -1.63 9.87
N VAL A 32 1.17 -0.70 9.65
CA VAL A 32 1.50 0.73 9.48
C VAL A 32 1.29 1.57 10.74
N VAL A 33 2.15 2.59 10.90
CA VAL A 33 2.02 3.64 11.92
C VAL A 33 2.00 4.99 11.21
N GLY A 34 0.99 5.82 11.50
CA GLY A 34 0.89 7.18 10.97
C GLY A 34 1.22 8.23 12.04
N SER A 35 1.93 9.28 11.65
CA SER A 35 2.11 10.51 12.44
C SER A 35 2.33 11.70 11.51
N THR A 36 1.77 12.86 11.87
CA THR A 36 2.09 14.16 11.26
C THR A 36 3.07 14.96 12.10
N GLU A 37 3.31 14.55 13.34
CA GLU A 37 4.22 15.22 14.27
C GLU A 37 5.66 14.82 13.98
N GLU A 38 6.56 15.81 13.99
CA GLU A 38 7.99 15.60 13.84
C GLU A 38 8.70 15.73 15.18
N VAL A 39 9.52 14.73 15.50
CA VAL A 39 10.31 14.67 16.72
C VAL A 39 11.79 14.68 16.34
N LYS A 40 12.61 15.41 17.10
CA LYS A 40 14.06 15.42 16.90
C LYS A 40 14.66 14.12 17.44
N ILE A 41 15.23 13.31 16.55
CA ILE A 41 15.88 12.04 16.88
C ILE A 41 17.35 12.14 16.47
N GLY A 42 18.23 12.27 17.46
CA GLY A 42 19.63 12.63 17.23
C GLY A 42 19.75 13.99 16.54
N ASN A 43 20.28 13.99 15.30
CA ASN A 43 20.47 15.21 14.50
C ASN A 43 19.44 15.39 13.38
N LYS A 44 18.40 14.55 13.28
CA LYS A 44 17.38 14.66 12.24
C LYS A 44 15.99 14.84 12.83
N MET A 45 15.15 15.61 12.15
CA MET A 45 13.71 15.61 12.40
C MET A 45 13.10 14.42 11.67
N ALA A 46 12.27 13.64 12.36
CA ALA A 46 11.59 12.49 11.79
C ALA A 46 10.14 12.43 12.26
N LYS A 47 9.23 12.00 11.38
CA LYS A 47 7.83 11.76 11.76
C LYS A 47 7.76 10.61 12.73
N ALA A 48 7.18 10.85 13.91
CA ALA A 48 7.14 9.86 14.97
C ALA A 48 5.95 10.04 15.91
N ARG A 49 5.61 9.00 16.66
CA ARG A 49 4.67 9.06 17.79
C ARG A 49 5.46 8.98 19.08
N GLN A 50 5.37 10.02 19.91
CA GLN A 50 6.06 10.06 21.19
C GLN A 50 5.14 9.62 22.32
N TYR A 51 5.63 8.70 23.15
CA TYR A 51 4.98 8.19 24.34
C TYR A 51 5.93 8.29 25.55
N PRO A 52 5.41 8.24 26.79
CA PRO A 52 6.25 8.20 27.98
C PRO A 52 7.24 7.03 28.01
N TRP A 53 6.91 5.91 27.34
CA TRP A 53 7.73 4.70 27.26
C TRP A 53 8.61 4.60 26.02
N GLY A 54 8.56 5.57 25.10
CA GLY A 54 9.40 5.53 23.90
C GLY A 54 8.84 6.29 22.70
N VAL A 55 9.57 6.22 21.59
CA VAL A 55 9.25 6.94 20.35
C VAL A 55 9.15 5.95 19.20
N VAL A 56 7.99 5.90 18.55
CA VAL A 56 7.75 5.06 17.37
C VAL A 56 7.98 5.91 16.12
N GLN A 57 9.10 5.68 15.46
CA GLN A 57 9.44 6.31 14.18
C GLN A 57 8.62 5.73 13.03
N VAL A 58 8.00 6.59 12.23
CA VAL A 58 7.15 6.19 11.09
C VAL A 58 7.97 5.65 9.92
N GLU A 59 9.15 6.20 9.65
CA GLU A 59 9.98 5.77 8.51
C GLU A 59 11.02 4.70 8.87
N ASN A 60 10.94 4.14 10.08
CA ASN A 60 11.85 3.09 10.52
C ASN A 60 11.22 1.71 10.23
N GLU A 61 11.83 0.96 9.31
CA GLU A 61 11.33 -0.36 8.89
C GLU A 61 11.31 -1.41 9.99
N ASN A 62 12.06 -1.21 11.08
CA ASN A 62 11.99 -2.09 12.26
C ASN A 62 10.77 -1.81 13.14
N HIS A 63 10.11 -0.66 12.97
CA HIS A 63 8.94 -0.28 13.76
C HIS A 63 7.62 -0.51 13.02
N CYS A 64 7.59 -0.28 11.70
CA CYS A 64 6.39 -0.44 10.90
C CYS A 64 6.70 -0.56 9.40
N ASP A 65 5.71 -0.99 8.63
CA ASP A 65 5.82 -1.20 7.18
C ASP A 65 5.43 0.04 6.35
N PHE A 66 5.45 1.24 6.95
CA PHE A 66 5.05 2.46 6.24
C PHE A 66 5.88 2.72 4.98
N VAL A 67 7.20 2.50 5.06
CA VAL A 67 8.10 2.65 3.90
C VAL A 67 7.68 1.71 2.78
N LYS A 68 7.44 0.42 3.10
CA LYS A 68 6.98 -0.58 2.13
C LYS A 68 5.66 -0.16 1.51
N LEU A 69 4.67 0.25 2.31
CA LEU A 69 3.38 0.72 1.79
C LEU A 69 3.54 1.91 0.82
N ARG A 70 4.37 2.90 1.18
CA ARG A 70 4.60 4.10 0.38
C ARG A 70 5.20 3.78 -0.99
N GLU A 71 6.28 2.99 -1.01
CA GLU A 71 6.94 2.61 -2.26
C GLU A 71 5.98 1.83 -3.18
N MET A 72 5.17 0.95 -2.60
CA MET A 72 4.23 0.12 -3.36
C MET A 72 3.10 0.92 -3.98
N LEU A 73 2.48 1.84 -3.23
CA LEU A 73 1.35 2.62 -3.72
C LEU A 73 1.76 3.68 -4.74
N ILE A 74 2.87 4.39 -4.48
CA ILE A 74 3.17 5.63 -5.19
C ILE A 74 4.26 5.43 -6.24
N ARG A 75 5.24 4.56 -5.99
CA ARG A 75 6.43 4.47 -6.83
C ARG A 75 6.35 3.37 -7.87
N VAL A 76 5.81 2.21 -7.52
CA VAL A 76 5.85 1.02 -8.37
C VAL A 76 4.49 0.75 -9.03
N ASN A 77 3.40 0.79 -8.28
CA ASN A 77 2.13 0.21 -8.75
C ASN A 77 1.00 1.22 -8.98
N MET A 78 1.27 2.53 -8.97
CA MET A 78 0.23 3.55 -9.15
C MET A 78 -0.51 3.40 -10.49
N GLU A 79 0.21 3.12 -11.56
CA GLU A 79 -0.38 2.96 -12.89
C GLU A 79 -1.22 1.69 -12.98
N ASP A 80 -0.74 0.57 -12.44
CA ASP A 80 -1.50 -0.68 -12.38
C ASP A 80 -2.78 -0.52 -11.55
N LEU A 81 -2.71 0.14 -10.39
CA LEU A 81 -3.90 0.44 -9.59
C LEU A 81 -4.94 1.25 -10.38
N ARG A 82 -4.49 2.22 -11.19
CA ARG A 82 -5.39 2.98 -12.07
C ARG A 82 -6.00 2.10 -13.16
N GLU A 83 -5.19 1.24 -13.79
CA GLU A 83 -5.63 0.35 -14.85
C GLU A 83 -6.63 -0.70 -14.35
N GLN A 84 -6.39 -1.32 -13.18
CA GLN A 84 -7.33 -2.24 -12.52
C GLN A 84 -8.64 -1.54 -12.16
N THR A 85 -8.55 -0.28 -11.71
CA THR A 85 -9.75 0.52 -11.43
C THR A 85 -10.58 0.74 -12.70
N HIS A 86 -9.93 1.02 -13.83
CA HIS A 86 -10.61 1.26 -15.10
C HIS A 86 -11.14 -0.03 -15.75
N SER A 87 -10.24 -0.97 -16.05
CA SER A 87 -10.53 -2.17 -16.83
C SER A 87 -11.42 -3.19 -16.11
N ARG A 88 -11.40 -3.19 -14.77
CA ARG A 88 -12.14 -4.18 -13.98
C ARG A 88 -13.26 -3.56 -13.16
N HIS A 89 -12.95 -2.64 -12.26
CA HIS A 89 -13.94 -2.11 -11.32
C HIS A 89 -14.95 -1.21 -12.02
N TYR A 90 -14.48 -0.30 -12.87
CA TYR A 90 -15.34 0.56 -13.66
C TYR A 90 -16.12 -0.22 -14.72
N GLU A 91 -15.48 -1.13 -15.49
CA GLU A 91 -16.21 -1.91 -16.50
C GLU A 91 -17.30 -2.80 -15.90
N LEU A 92 -17.07 -3.38 -14.72
CA LEU A 92 -18.11 -4.13 -14.00
C LEU A 92 -19.32 -3.23 -13.70
N TYR A 93 -19.07 -2.04 -13.16
CA TYR A 93 -20.11 -1.06 -12.88
C TYR A 93 -20.82 -0.61 -14.18
N ARG A 94 -20.05 -0.33 -15.23
CA ARG A 94 -20.55 0.13 -16.53
C ARG A 94 -21.50 -0.90 -17.14
N ARG A 95 -21.14 -2.19 -17.13
CA ARG A 95 -22.00 -3.27 -17.61
C ARG A 95 -23.33 -3.31 -16.86
N CYS A 96 -23.29 -3.33 -15.52
CA CYS A 96 -24.51 -3.36 -14.71
C CYS A 96 -25.40 -2.14 -14.99
N LYS A 97 -24.80 -0.95 -15.14
CA LYS A 97 -25.57 0.27 -15.43
C LYS A 97 -26.21 0.28 -16.80
N LEU A 98 -25.51 -0.22 -17.82
CA LEU A 98 -26.08 -0.32 -19.17
C LEU A 98 -27.24 -1.31 -19.22
N GLU A 99 -27.18 -2.41 -18.46
CA GLU A 99 -28.29 -3.36 -18.31
C GLU A 99 -29.50 -2.76 -17.59
N GLU A 100 -29.29 -1.89 -16.59
CA GLU A 100 -30.39 -1.18 -15.91
C GLU A 100 -31.08 -0.12 -16.78
N MET A 101 -30.37 0.42 -17.78
CA MET A 101 -30.86 1.51 -18.65
C MET A 101 -31.56 1.01 -19.92
N GLY A 102 -31.40 -0.28 -20.25
CA GLY A 102 -32.03 -0.94 -21.41
C GLY A 102 -33.24 -1.78 -21.00
#